data_AF-A0A352KGZ6-F1
#
_entry.id   AF-A0A352KGZ6-F1
#
_cell.length_a   1.000
_cell.length_b   1.000
_cell.length_c   1.000
_cell.angle_alpha   90.00
_cell.angle_beta   90.00
_cell.angle_gamma   90.00
#
_symmetry.space_group_name_H-M   'P 1'
#
loop_
_entity.id
_entity.type
_entity.pdbx_description
1 polymer ?
#
loop_
_entity_poly.entity_id
_entity_poly.type
_entity_poly.pdbx_seq_one_letter_code
_entity_poly.pdbx_strand_id
1 'polypeptide(L)'
;AVFKGIGVPVITDYEIWKNNPEKVFGVSKQWADENPNTLIALTKAMIRAAIWLDENDGANREEAVTILSRSEYVGADREVIANSMTGTFEYEKGDKRPLPDFNVFFRYNATYPYYSDAVWYLTQMRRWGQIAETKPDSWY
;
A
#
# COMPACT_ATOMS: atom_id res chain seq x y z
N ALA A 1 -9.64 14.38 -5.26
CA ALA A 1 -9.89 15.80 -4.96
C ALA A 1 -9.62 16.68 -6.18
N VAL A 2 -8.42 16.58 -6.78
CA VAL A 2 -7.98 17.35 -7.96
C VAL A 2 -8.96 17.23 -9.13
N PHE A 3 -9.31 16.02 -9.58
CA PHE A 3 -10.23 15.81 -10.70
C PHE A 3 -11.60 16.48 -10.52
N LYS A 4 -12.11 16.51 -9.28
CA LYS A 4 -13.39 17.14 -8.94
C LYS A 4 -13.27 18.62 -8.63
N GLY A 5 -12.06 19.19 -8.62
CA GLY A 5 -11.82 20.60 -8.29
C GLY A 5 -12.12 20.99 -6.84
N ILE A 6 -12.18 20.01 -5.92
CA ILE A 6 -12.58 20.23 -4.52
C ILE A 6 -11.40 20.36 -3.55
N GLY A 7 -10.17 20.30 -4.05
CA GLY A 7 -8.96 20.39 -3.25
C GLY A 7 -7.75 19.79 -3.95
N VAL A 8 -6.58 20.07 -3.38
CA VAL A 8 -5.26 19.68 -3.89
C VAL A 8 -4.47 18.97 -2.78
N PRO A 9 -3.78 17.85 -3.07
CA PRO A 9 -2.79 17.29 -2.15
C PRO A 9 -1.59 18.24 -2.01
N VAL A 10 -1.08 18.38 -0.79
CA VAL A 10 0.11 19.21 -0.50
C VAL A 10 1.39 18.39 -0.64
N ILE A 11 1.35 17.14 -0.19
CA ILE A 11 2.46 16.20 -0.13
C ILE A 11 1.91 14.78 -0.12
N THR A 12 2.65 13.82 -0.67
CA THR A 12 2.34 12.40 -0.59
C THR A 12 2.93 11.76 0.67
N ASP A 13 2.41 10.62 1.09
CA ASP A 13 2.98 9.87 2.22
C ASP A 13 4.42 9.40 1.93
N TYR A 14 4.69 8.98 0.69
CA TYR A 14 6.04 8.64 0.23
C TYR A 14 7.04 9.79 0.41
N GLU A 15 6.63 11.04 0.16
CA GLU A 15 7.48 12.22 0.35
C GLU A 15 7.70 12.57 1.83
N ILE A 16 6.79 12.19 2.73
CA ILE A 16 6.96 12.35 4.18
C ILE A 16 7.89 11.27 4.74
N TRP A 17 7.64 10.01 4.37
CA TRP A 17 8.40 8.86 4.82
C TRP A 17 8.59 7.89 3.65
N LYS A 18 9.77 7.98 3.02
CA LYS A 18 10.15 7.11 1.92
C LYS A 18 10.06 5.63 2.33
N ASN A 19 9.35 4.85 1.52
CA ASN A 19 9.10 3.41 1.73
C ASN A 19 8.46 3.10 3.09
N ASN A 20 7.52 3.93 3.53
CA ASN A 20 6.76 3.66 4.74
C ASN A 20 5.97 2.34 4.62
N PRO A 21 5.88 1.56 5.71
CA PRO A 21 4.96 0.44 5.79
C PRO A 21 3.53 0.94 5.69
N GLU A 22 2.70 0.29 4.88
CA GLU A 22 1.31 0.69 4.72
C GLU A 22 0.40 -0.55 4.86
N LYS A 23 -0.42 -0.92 3.88
CA LYS A 23 -1.37 -2.03 4.05
C LYS A 23 -0.67 -3.37 4.35
N VAL A 24 -1.32 -4.17 5.19
CA VAL A 24 -0.90 -5.54 5.54
C VAL A 24 -1.94 -6.57 5.10
N PHE A 25 -1.48 -7.76 4.73
CA PHE A 25 -2.34 -8.94 4.60
C PHE A 25 -2.39 -9.67 5.95
N GLY A 26 -3.54 -9.62 6.61
CA GLY A 26 -3.78 -10.27 7.90
C GLY A 26 -4.97 -11.22 7.84
N VAL A 27 -4.88 -12.32 8.57
CA VAL A 27 -5.97 -13.27 8.81
C VAL A 27 -6.15 -13.46 10.31
N SER A 28 -7.32 -13.95 10.74
CA SER A 28 -7.50 -14.31 12.15
C SER A 28 -6.60 -15.48 12.53
N LYS A 29 -6.15 -15.51 13.79
CA LYS A 29 -5.33 -16.62 14.30
C LYS A 29 -6.03 -17.97 14.14
N GLN A 30 -7.32 -18.03 14.49
CA GLN A 30 -8.11 -19.25 14.36
C GLN A 30 -8.09 -19.79 12.92
N TRP A 31 -8.34 -18.94 11.93
CA TRP A 31 -8.36 -19.37 10.53
C TRP A 31 -6.97 -19.85 10.06
N ALA A 32 -5.91 -19.16 10.48
CA ALA A 32 -4.53 -19.54 10.17
C ALA A 32 -4.17 -20.92 10.74
N ASP A 33 -4.56 -21.19 11.99
CA ASP A 33 -4.32 -22.46 12.67
C ASP A 33 -5.13 -23.61 12.02
N GLU A 34 -6.36 -23.34 11.60
CA GLU A 34 -7.23 -24.31 10.91
C GLU A 34 -6.83 -24.55 9.43
N ASN A 35 -6.21 -23.56 8.77
CA ASN A 35 -5.92 -23.58 7.33
C ASN A 35 -4.45 -23.27 6.97
N PRO A 36 -3.46 -23.95 7.58
CA PRO A 36 -2.05 -23.57 7.46
C PRO A 36 -1.51 -23.67 6.02
N ASN A 37 -1.90 -24.72 5.28
CA ASN A 37 -1.47 -24.89 3.88
C ASN A 37 -2.11 -23.85 2.96
N THR A 38 -3.37 -23.50 3.21
CA THR A 38 -4.08 -22.45 2.45
C THR A 38 -3.45 -21.09 2.71
N LEU A 39 -3.09 -20.79 3.95
CA LEU A 39 -2.38 -19.55 4.29
C LEU A 39 -1.06 -19.42 3.52
N ILE A 40 -0.27 -20.50 3.45
CA ILE A 40 0.97 -20.52 2.67
C ILE A 40 0.68 -20.29 1.17
N ALA A 41 -0.34 -20.95 0.62
CA ALA A 41 -0.71 -20.80 -0.78
C ALA A 41 -1.16 -19.36 -1.11
N LEU A 42 -2.01 -18.76 -0.28
CA LEU A 42 -2.45 -17.37 -0.41
C LEU A 42 -1.29 -16.39 -0.29
N THR A 43 -0.42 -16.58 0.69
CA THR A 43 0.77 -15.73 0.87
C THR A 43 1.67 -15.77 -0.37
N LYS A 44 1.90 -16.96 -0.94
CA LYS A 44 2.64 -17.11 -2.21
C LYS A 44 1.93 -16.43 -3.38
N ALA A 45 0.60 -16.52 -3.46
CA ALA A 45 -0.18 -15.86 -4.51
C ALA A 45 -0.07 -14.33 -4.41
N MET A 46 -0.17 -13.77 -3.19
CA MET A 46 0.00 -12.34 -2.95
C MET A 46 1.39 -11.85 -3.33
N ILE A 47 2.46 -12.58 -2.96
CA ILE A 47 3.83 -12.25 -3.33
C ILE A 47 3.99 -12.24 -4.87
N ARG A 48 3.44 -13.24 -5.57
CA ARG A 48 3.51 -13.29 -7.04
C ARG A 48 2.73 -12.16 -7.71
N ALA A 49 1.57 -11.79 -7.16
CA ALA A 49 0.81 -10.65 -7.66
C ALA A 49 1.57 -9.34 -7.47
N ALA A 50 2.22 -9.15 -6.33
CA ALA A 50 3.07 -7.99 -6.07
C ALA A 50 4.27 -7.93 -7.04
N ILE A 51 4.94 -9.06 -7.29
CA ILE A 51 6.02 -9.16 -8.29
C ILE A 51 5.49 -8.76 -9.67
N TRP A 52 4.34 -9.30 -10.08
CA TRP A 52 3.74 -9.00 -11.36
C TRP A 52 3.42 -7.51 -11.52
N LEU A 53 2.93 -6.84 -10.47
CA LEU A 53 2.63 -5.39 -10.49
C LEU A 53 3.88 -4.50 -10.67
N ASP A 54 5.05 -4.98 -10.23
CA ASP A 54 6.32 -4.24 -10.32
C ASP A 54 7.24 -4.75 -11.45
N GLU A 55 6.82 -5.77 -12.19
CA GLU A 55 7.61 -6.39 -13.26
C GLU A 55 7.98 -5.37 -14.34
N ASN A 56 9.23 -5.39 -14.79
CA ASN A 56 9.80 -4.48 -15.81
C ASN A 56 9.45 -3.00 -15.55
N ASP A 57 9.66 -2.55 -14.31
CA ASP A 57 9.33 -1.18 -13.84
C ASP A 57 7.85 -0.82 -14.00
N GLY A 58 6.96 -1.80 -13.79
CA GLY A 58 5.52 -1.62 -13.78
C GLY A 58 4.85 -1.79 -15.14
N ALA A 59 5.42 -2.58 -16.05
CA ALA A 59 4.87 -2.86 -17.37
C ALA A 59 3.44 -3.42 -17.33
N ASN A 60 3.08 -4.11 -16.25
CA ASN A 60 1.76 -4.73 -16.07
C ASN A 60 0.73 -3.80 -15.39
N ARG A 61 1.12 -2.59 -14.95
CA ARG A 61 0.23 -1.72 -14.16
C ARG A 61 -0.97 -1.21 -14.96
N GLU A 62 -0.86 -1.01 -16.27
CA GLU A 62 -1.99 -0.64 -17.13
C GLU A 62 -3.06 -1.73 -17.22
N GLU A 63 -2.65 -3.01 -17.17
CA GLU A 63 -3.57 -4.13 -17.08
C GLU A 63 -4.23 -4.17 -15.69
N ALA A 64 -3.45 -3.99 -14.62
CA ALA A 64 -3.97 -3.90 -13.26
C ALA A 64 -5.02 -2.80 -13.11
N VAL A 65 -4.76 -1.61 -13.67
CA VAL A 65 -5.71 -0.49 -13.73
C VAL A 65 -7.01 -0.93 -14.41
N THR A 66 -6.91 -1.66 -15.53
CA THR A 66 -8.08 -2.15 -16.28
C THR A 66 -8.90 -3.15 -15.46
N ILE A 67 -8.24 -4.04 -14.72
CA ILE A 67 -8.91 -4.99 -13.81
C ILE A 67 -9.64 -4.22 -12.70
N LEU A 68 -8.95 -3.29 -12.02
CA LEU A 68 -9.50 -2.53 -10.90
C LEU A 68 -10.66 -1.60 -11.30
N SER A 69 -10.69 -1.15 -12.56
CA SER A 69 -11.75 -0.28 -13.10
C SER A 69 -13.08 -1.00 -13.33
N ARG A 70 -13.10 -2.34 -13.32
CA ARG A 70 -14.36 -3.08 -13.51
C ARG A 70 -15.30 -2.86 -12.32
N SER A 71 -16.60 -2.92 -12.59
CA SER A 71 -17.67 -2.70 -11.60
C SER A 71 -17.64 -3.67 -10.42
N GLU A 72 -17.09 -4.86 -10.61
CA GLU A 72 -16.97 -5.87 -9.55
C GLU A 72 -15.79 -5.62 -8.60
N TYR A 73 -14.93 -4.63 -8.91
CA TYR A 73 -13.80 -4.21 -8.09
C TYR A 73 -14.01 -2.77 -7.58
N VAL A 74 -13.11 -1.83 -7.91
CA VAL A 74 -13.23 -0.44 -7.46
C VAL A 74 -14.29 0.30 -8.26
N GLY A 75 -14.44 -0.04 -9.55
CA GLY A 75 -15.46 0.55 -10.42
C GLY A 75 -15.31 2.05 -10.68
N ALA A 76 -14.11 2.61 -10.43
CA ALA A 76 -13.79 3.99 -10.73
C ALA A 76 -13.22 4.13 -12.15
N ASP A 77 -13.27 5.34 -12.70
CA ASP A 77 -12.74 5.63 -14.03
C ASP A 77 -11.27 5.22 -14.15
N ARG A 78 -10.95 4.56 -15.27
CA ARG A 78 -9.61 4.04 -15.57
C ARG A 78 -8.53 5.10 -15.40
N GLU A 79 -8.78 6.32 -15.89
CA GLU A 79 -7.85 7.45 -15.79
C GLU A 79 -7.58 7.86 -14.35
N VAL A 80 -8.58 7.78 -13.47
CA VAL A 80 -8.43 8.12 -12.05
C VAL A 80 -7.56 7.08 -11.34
N ILE A 81 -7.76 5.79 -11.63
CA ILE A 81 -6.94 4.71 -11.06
C ILE A 81 -5.51 4.75 -11.63
N ALA A 82 -5.36 5.05 -12.93
CA ALA A 82 -4.06 5.14 -13.59
C ALA A 82 -3.15 6.19 -12.93
N ASN A 83 -3.70 7.32 -12.49
CA ASN A 83 -2.95 8.39 -11.84
C ASN A 83 -2.22 7.96 -10.57
N SER A 84 -2.64 6.92 -9.86
CA SER A 84 -1.87 6.37 -8.73
C SER A 84 -0.94 5.21 -9.12
N MET A 85 -1.19 4.55 -10.25
CA MET A 85 -0.49 3.31 -10.59
C MET A 85 0.74 3.56 -11.47
N THR A 86 0.76 4.60 -12.30
CA THR A 86 1.69 4.68 -13.45
C THR A 86 2.89 5.61 -13.25
N GLY A 87 3.25 5.89 -12.00
CA GLY A 87 4.53 6.54 -11.67
C GLY A 87 4.55 8.06 -11.87
N THR A 88 3.38 8.69 -11.91
CA THR A 88 3.23 10.15 -11.88
C THR A 88 2.18 10.52 -10.86
N PHE A 89 2.23 11.74 -10.34
CA PHE A 89 1.20 12.24 -9.42
C PHE A 89 0.84 13.67 -9.79
N GLU A 90 -0.46 13.98 -9.76
CA GLU A 90 -0.98 15.32 -10.08
C GLU A 90 -1.39 16.04 -8.79
N TYR A 91 -0.66 17.10 -8.44
CA TYR A 91 -0.90 17.86 -7.20
C TYR A 91 -1.97 18.92 -7.39
N GLU A 92 -1.98 19.56 -8.55
CA GLU A 92 -3.03 20.46 -8.99
C GLU A 92 -3.20 20.33 -10.51
N LYS A 93 -4.27 20.91 -11.06
CA LYS A 93 -4.59 20.76 -12.47
C LYS A 93 -3.43 21.26 -13.34
N GLY A 94 -2.77 20.34 -14.04
CA GLY A 94 -1.61 20.61 -14.89
C GLY A 94 -0.25 20.50 -14.20
N ASP A 95 -0.20 20.38 -12.88
CA ASP A 95 1.03 20.09 -12.12
C ASP A 95 1.18 18.58 -11.93
N LYS A 96 1.59 17.93 -13.01
CA LYS A 96 1.88 16.50 -13.05
C LYS A 96 3.38 16.27 -12.93
N ARG A 97 3.79 15.59 -11.87
CA ARG A 97 5.21 15.33 -11.56
C ARG A 97 5.53 13.84 -11.62
N PRO A 98 6.76 13.47 -12.00
CA PRO A 98 7.22 12.09 -11.86
C PRO A 98 7.24 11.66 -10.39
N LEU A 99 6.62 10.53 -10.09
CA LEU A 99 6.63 9.90 -8.77
C LEU A 99 6.60 8.37 -8.96
N PRO A 100 7.67 7.77 -9.52
CA PRO A 100 7.70 6.37 -9.96
C PRO A 100 7.40 5.37 -8.84
N ASP A 101 7.73 5.76 -7.60
CA ASP A 101 7.58 4.93 -6.40
C ASP A 101 6.36 5.33 -5.56
N PHE A 102 5.39 6.09 -6.12
CA PHE A 102 4.16 6.42 -5.39
C PHE A 102 3.45 5.16 -4.86
N ASN A 103 3.43 4.11 -5.69
CA ASN A 103 3.11 2.75 -5.25
C ASN A 103 4.28 1.83 -5.58
N VAL A 104 4.74 1.07 -4.58
CA VAL A 104 5.70 -0.02 -4.71
C VAL A 104 5.08 -1.27 -4.11
N PHE A 105 5.03 -2.36 -4.88
CA PHE A 105 4.36 -3.59 -4.44
C PHE A 105 5.35 -4.65 -3.96
N PHE A 106 6.48 -4.80 -4.66
CA PHE A 106 7.48 -5.83 -4.39
C PHE A 106 8.92 -5.31 -4.31
N ARG A 107 9.28 -4.27 -5.09
CA ARG A 107 10.64 -3.69 -5.00
C ARG A 107 10.95 -3.23 -3.58
N TYR A 108 12.23 -3.14 -3.24
CA TYR A 108 12.70 -2.70 -1.92
C TYR A 108 12.17 -3.53 -0.74
N ASN A 109 11.83 -4.80 -0.97
CA ASN A 109 11.23 -5.68 0.05
C ASN A 109 9.87 -5.19 0.58
N ALA A 110 9.10 -4.43 -0.20
CA ALA A 110 7.81 -3.86 0.22
C ALA A 110 6.80 -4.90 0.75
N THR A 111 6.86 -6.17 0.29
CA THR A 111 5.99 -7.25 0.77
C THR A 111 6.50 -7.92 2.05
N TYR A 112 7.72 -7.64 2.52
CA TYR A 112 8.24 -8.24 3.75
C TYR A 112 7.75 -7.46 4.98
N PRO A 113 7.00 -8.10 5.91
CA PRO A 113 6.47 -7.42 7.07
C PRO A 113 7.54 -7.28 8.15
N TYR A 114 8.33 -6.19 8.11
CA TYR A 114 9.35 -5.95 9.12
C TYR A 114 8.72 -5.76 10.51
N TYR A 115 9.27 -6.45 11.51
CA TYR A 115 8.82 -6.29 12.88
C TYR A 115 9.00 -4.84 13.39
N SER A 116 10.06 -4.16 12.95
CA SER A 116 10.34 -2.75 13.28
C SER A 116 9.23 -1.80 12.85
N ASP A 117 8.52 -2.11 11.77
CA ASP A 117 7.42 -1.29 11.26
C ASP A 117 6.21 -1.38 12.19
N ALA A 118 5.90 -2.58 12.67
CA ALA A 118 4.87 -2.80 13.68
C ALA A 118 5.21 -2.07 14.99
N VAL A 119 6.47 -2.17 15.45
CA VAL A 119 6.97 -1.43 16.61
C VAL A 119 6.77 0.07 16.41
N TRP A 120 7.14 0.61 15.25
CA TRP A 120 6.98 2.04 14.96
C TRP A 120 5.51 2.47 15.07
N TYR A 121 4.57 1.70 14.50
CA TYR A 121 3.15 2.01 14.61
C TYR A 121 2.66 1.98 16.06
N LEU A 122 3.05 0.98 16.84
CA LEU A 122 2.73 0.90 18.27
C LEU A 122 3.30 2.11 19.04
N THR A 123 4.50 2.58 18.70
CA THR A 123 5.07 3.79 19.32
C THR A 123 4.28 5.06 18.95
N GLN A 124 3.76 5.18 17.72
CA GLN A 124 2.88 6.29 17.35
C GLN A 124 1.53 6.21 18.06
N MET A 125 0.96 5.02 18.20
CA MET A 125 -0.26 4.81 19.00
C MET A 125 -0.05 5.19 20.46
N ARG A 126 1.14 4.94 21.02
CA ARG A 126 1.52 5.40 22.35
C ARG A 126 1.65 6.92 22.41
N ARG A 127 2.38 7.53 21.45
CA ARG A 127 2.57 8.98 21.34
C ARG A 127 1.24 9.74 21.31
N TRP A 128 0.24 9.20 20.62
CA TRP A 128 -1.08 9.82 20.45
C TRP A 128 -2.15 9.31 21.44
N GLY A 129 -1.76 8.53 22.46
CA GLY A 129 -2.64 8.14 23.56
C GLY A 129 -3.63 7.00 23.25
N GLN A 130 -3.54 6.36 22.10
CA GLN A 130 -4.33 5.16 21.78
C GLN A 130 -3.88 3.94 22.61
N ILE A 131 -2.59 3.89 22.95
CA ILE A 131 -2.05 3.01 23.99
C ILE A 131 -1.82 3.88 25.22
N ALA A 132 -2.76 3.86 26.17
CA ALA A 132 -2.75 4.77 27.32
C ALA A 132 -1.73 4.40 28.40
N GLU A 133 -1.35 3.13 28.49
CA GLU A 133 -0.39 2.63 29.47
C GLU A 133 1.03 2.58 28.91
N THR A 134 2.02 2.82 29.76
CA THR A 134 3.41 2.54 29.42
C THR A 134 3.62 1.03 29.32
N LYS A 135 4.33 0.59 28.28
CA LYS A 135 4.70 -0.81 28.05
C LYS A 135 6.23 -0.92 28.02
N PRO A 136 6.82 -2.04 28.49
CA PRO A 136 8.25 -2.27 28.38
C PRO A 136 8.66 -2.54 26.92
N ASP A 137 9.94 -2.37 26.60
CA ASP A 137 10.47 -2.59 25.24
C ASP A 137 10.18 -4.01 24.70
N SER A 138 10.10 -5.02 25.57
CA SER A 138 9.77 -6.40 25.20
C SER A 138 8.32 -6.64 24.79
N TRP A 139 7.43 -5.68 25.03
CA TRP A 139 6.03 -5.75 24.60
C TRP A 139 5.85 -5.20 23.18
N TYR A 140 6.69 -4.26 22.77
CA TYR A 140 6.68 -3.67 21.43
C TYR A 140 7.30 -4.61 20.40
#